data_AF-A0A382CM54-F1
#
_entry.id   AF-A0A382CM54-F1
#
_cell.length_a   1.000
_cell.length_b   1.000
_cell.length_c   1.000
_cell.angle_alpha   90.00
_cell.angle_beta   90.00
_cell.angle_gamma   90.00
#
_symmetry.space_group_name_H-M   'P 1'
#
loop_
_entity.id
_entity.type
_entity.pdbx_description
1 polymer ?
#
loop_
_entity_poly.entity_id
_entity_poly.type
_entity_poly.pdbx_seq_one_letter_code
_entity_poly.pdbx_strand_id
1 'polypeptide(L)' 'MSLDTLVLQAMVDECGHLAGSKIVAIEQYGSNEIGLVLRGTFGRFALAVSVHPGCARVYRTLPGRKS' A
#
# COMPACT_ATOMS: atom_id res chain seq x y z
N MET A 1 12.65 -11.66 -4.13
CA MET A 1 13.13 -10.38 -4.68
C MET A 1 13.32 -9.44 -3.51
N SER A 2 14.52 -8.87 -3.32
CA SER A 2 14.69 -7.79 -2.36
C SER A 2 14.03 -6.52 -2.90
N LEU A 3 13.54 -5.66 -2.02
CA LEU A 3 13.13 -4.31 -2.41
C LEU A 3 14.38 -3.53 -2.81
N ASP A 4 14.65 -3.43 -4.11
CA ASP A 4 15.71 -2.60 -4.67
C ASP A 4 15.13 -1.34 -5.32
N THR A 5 16.00 -0.43 -5.76
CA THR A 5 15.60 0.85 -6.35
C THR A 5 14.74 0.67 -7.60
N LEU A 6 14.94 -0.38 -8.38
CA LEU A 6 14.18 -0.63 -9.61
C LEU A 6 12.76 -1.10 -9.28
N VAL A 7 12.63 -2.03 -8.34
CA VAL A 7 11.31 -2.48 -7.83
C VAL A 7 10.57 -1.32 -7.18
N LEU A 8 11.26 -0.45 -6.44
CA LEU A 8 10.66 0.74 -5.84
C LEU A 8 10.17 1.72 -6.90
N GLN A 9 10.95 1.96 -7.96
CA GLN A 9 10.52 2.84 -9.06
C GLN A 9 9.30 2.28 -9.79
N ALA A 10 9.29 0.98 -10.12
CA ALA A 10 8.12 0.35 -10.74
C ALA A 10 6.86 0.44 -9.86
N MET A 11 7.02 0.33 -8.55
CA MET A 11 5.92 0.49 -7.58
C MET A 11 5.42 1.95 -7.54
N VAL A 12 6.31 2.94 -7.60
CA VAL A 12 5.93 4.36 -7.71
C VAL A 12 5.15 4.59 -9.01
N ASP A 13 5.62 4.05 -10.13
CA ASP A 13 4.96 4.20 -11.43
C ASP A 13 3.56 3.56 -11.42
N GLU A 14 3.41 2.37 -10.83
CA GLU A 14 2.10 1.72 -10.66
C GLU A 14 1.19 2.54 -9.73
N CYS A 15 1.75 3.14 -8.68
CA CYS A 15 1.02 4.02 -7.78
C CYS A 15 0.73 5.40 -8.36
N GLY A 16 1.26 5.76 -9.54
CA GLY A 16 1.02 7.06 -10.17
C GLY A 16 -0.46 7.36 -10.38
N HIS A 17 -1.26 6.34 -10.70
CA HIS A 17 -2.71 6.47 -10.85
C HIS A 17 -3.45 6.80 -9.54
N LEU A 18 -2.75 6.74 -8.39
CA LEU A 18 -3.27 7.05 -7.06
C LEU A 18 -3.16 8.54 -6.73
N ALA A 19 -2.42 9.30 -7.52
CA ALA A 19 -2.25 10.74 -7.33
C ALA A 19 -3.62 11.43 -7.23
N GLY A 20 -3.81 12.25 -6.19
CA GLY A 20 -5.08 12.94 -5.90
C GLY A 20 -6.08 12.11 -5.08
N SER A 21 -5.80 10.84 -4.77
CA SER A 21 -6.62 10.06 -3.84
C SER A 21 -6.49 10.59 -2.41
N LYS A 22 -7.59 10.52 -1.65
CA LYS A 22 -7.60 10.89 -0.23
C LYS A 22 -7.47 9.63 0.64
N ILE A 23 -6.57 9.65 1.61
CA ILE A 23 -6.57 8.66 2.69
C ILE A 23 -7.81 8.92 3.55
N VAL A 24 -8.69 7.91 3.65
CA VAL A 24 -9.94 8.00 4.43
C VAL A 24 -9.91 7.16 5.69
N ALA A 25 -9.00 6.18 5.77
CA ALA A 25 -8.73 5.43 6.98
C ALA A 25 -7.29 4.88 6.94
N ILE A 26 -6.74 4.64 8.13
CA ILE A 26 -5.49 3.92 8.33
C ILE A 26 -5.82 2.75 9.26
N GLU A 27 -5.51 1.55 8.82
CA GLU A 27 -5.75 0.30 9.54
C GLU A 27 -4.42 -0.36 9.86
N GLN A 28 -4.30 -1.05 10.99
CA GLN A 28 -3.13 -1.87 11.28
C GLN A 28 -3.44 -3.32 10.91
N TYR A 29 -2.67 -3.89 9.98
CA TYR A 29 -2.84 -5.29 9.55
C TYR A 29 -1.95 -6.24 10.35
N GLY A 30 -0.87 -5.73 10.95
CA GLY A 30 0.01 -6.48 11.83
C GLY A 30 0.99 -5.56 12.57
N SER A 31 1.89 -6.13 13.37
CA SER A 31 2.87 -5.35 14.13
C SER A 31 3.80 -4.49 13.26
N ASN A 32 4.07 -4.94 12.03
CA ASN A 32 4.95 -4.28 11.07
C ASN A 32 4.21 -3.86 9.79
N GLU A 33 2.88 -3.78 9.81
CA GLU A 33 2.10 -3.54 8.59
C GLU A 33 0.89 -2.64 8.84
N ILE A 34 0.76 -1.62 7.98
CA ILE A 34 -0.40 -0.73 7.94
C ILE A 34 -1.10 -0.81 6.58
N GLY A 35 -2.41 -0.64 6.59
CA GLY A 35 -3.24 -0.42 5.42
C GLY A 35 -3.69 1.03 5.33
N LEU A 36 -3.46 1.65 4.19
CA LEU A 36 -4.01 2.95 3.82
C LEU A 36 -5.26 2.74 2.99
N VAL A 37 -6.43 3.05 3.52
CA VAL A 37 -7.68 3.03 2.75
C VAL A 37 -7.79 4.35 2.00
N LEU A 38 -7.82 4.27 0.68
CA LEU A 38 -7.78 5.40 -0.22
C LEU A 38 -9.14 5.52 -0.94
N ARG A 39 -9.63 6.76 -1.08
CA ARG A 39 -10.77 7.11 -1.92
C ARG A 39 -10.26 7.96 -3.08
N GLY A 40 -10.22 7.36 -4.26
CA GLY A 40 -9.86 8.03 -5.51
C GLY A 40 -11.06 8.14 -6.45
N THR A 41 -10.80 8.60 -7.67
CA THR A 41 -11.80 8.77 -8.73
C THR A 41 -12.49 7.46 -9.11
N PHE A 42 -11.77 6.33 -9.01
CA PHE A 42 -12.25 4.99 -9.38
C PHE A 42 -12.82 4.19 -8.21
N GLY A 43 -13.06 4.82 -7.05
CA GLY A 43 -13.66 4.17 -5.88
C GLY A 43 -12.70 4.02 -4.71
N ARG A 44 -12.96 3.00 -3.87
CA ARG A 44 -12.17 2.70 -2.67
C ARG A 44 -11.26 1.51 -2.91
N PHE A 45 -10.02 1.63 -2.48
CA PHE A 45 -9.03 0.54 -2.48
C PHE A 45 -8.09 0.73 -1.29
N ALA A 46 -7.30 -0.29 -0.96
CA ALA A 46 -6.33 -0.21 0.12
C ALA A 46 -4.90 -0.45 -0.40
N LEU A 47 -3.95 0.29 0.18
CA LEU A 47 -2.52 0.10 -0.04
C LEU A 47 -1.91 -0.41 1.28
N ALA A 48 -1.34 -1.61 1.27
CA ALA A 48 -0.62 -2.15 2.41
C ALA A 48 0.85 -1.76 2.33
N VAL A 49 1.41 -1.34 3.46
CA VAL A 49 2.82 -0.99 3.64
C VAL A 49 3.36 -1.86 4.77
N SER A 50 4.28 -2.74 4.42
CA SER A 50 5.00 -3.60 5.36
C SER A 50 6.42 -3.11 5.53
N VAL A 51 6.85 -2.99 6.78
CA VAL A 51 8.25 -2.69 7.17
C VAL A 51 8.95 -3.90 7.80
N HIS A 52 8.38 -5.11 7.63
CA HIS A 52 8.96 -6.32 8.18
C HIS A 52 10.41 -6.52 7.66
N PRO A 53 11.41 -6.80 8.52
CA PRO A 53 12.82 -6.87 8.09
C PRO A 53 13.11 -7.86 6.97
N GLY A 54 12.36 -8.98 6.92
CA GLY A 54 12.46 -9.97 5.84
C GLY A 54 11.52 -9.74 4.66
N CYS A 55 10.62 -8.75 4.72
CA CYS A 55 9.60 -8.52 3.70
C CYS A 55 9.07 -7.07 3.71
N ALA A 56 9.98 -6.11 3.55
CA ALA A 56 9.61 -4.71 3.37
C ALA A 56 9.05 -4.52 1.95
N ARG A 57 7.81 -4.02 1.85
CA ARG A 57 7.11 -3.88 0.56
C ARG A 57 5.89 -2.98 0.66
N VAL A 58 5.45 -2.50 -0.49
CA VAL A 58 4.16 -1.83 -0.66
C VAL A 58 3.37 -2.59 -1.72
N TYR A 59 2.08 -2.84 -1.46
CA TYR A 59 1.23 -3.58 -2.39
C TYR A 59 -0.24 -3.22 -2.23
N ARG A 60 -1.04 -3.47 -3.28
CA ARG A 60 -2.49 -3.22 -3.25
C ARG A 60 -3.21 -4.38 -2.55
N THR A 61 -4.24 -4.05 -1.78
CA THR A 61 -5.07 -5.03 -1.07
C THR A 61 -6.52 -4.57 -1.00
N LEU A 62 -7.40 -5.44 -0.49
CA LEU A 62 -8.78 -5.10 -0.20
C LEU A 62 -8.90 -4.38 1.16
N PRO A 63 -9.77 -3.37 1.28
CA PRO A 63 -10.10 -2.75 2.57
C PRO A 63 -10.64 -3.79 3.56
N GLY A 64 -10.30 -3.68 4.84
CA GLY A 64 -10.81 -4.58 5.87
C GLY A 64 -10.20 -5.99 5.88
N ARG A 65 -9.08 -6.19 5.19
CA ARG A 65 -8.29 -7.43 5.29
C ARG A 65 -7.68 -7.49 6.70
N LYS A 66 -8.35 -8.17 7.63
CA LYS A 66 -7.73 -8.58 8.89
C LYS A 66 -6.80 -9.76 8.61
N SER A 67 -5.54 -9.61 9.00
CA SER A 67 -4.58 -10.72 9.06
C SER A 67 -5.05 -11.78 10.06
#